data_AF-A0A8H6GNT7-F1
#
_entry.id   AF-A0A8H6GNT7-F1
#
_cell.length_a   1.000
_cell.length_b   1.000
_cell.length_c   1.000
_cell.angle_alpha   90.00
_cell.angle_beta   90.00
_cell.angle_gamma   90.00
#
_symmetry.space_group_name_H-M   'P 1'
#
loop_
_entity.id
_entity.type
_entity.pdbx_description
1 polymer ?
#
loop_
_entity_poly.entity_id
_entity_poly.type
_entity_poly.pdbx_seq_one_letter_code
_entity_poly.pdbx_strand_id
1 'polypeptide(L)'
;MVPFSATDPTVPDHFAQIEERNGKTVPDPEQQLDPGFDLTPDSYTKFLAWHLGRFAQQSFASGVFPTDEMFQGEARRLVYGSDDNWEQTIADNEQWIATFREQHLSRD
;
A
#
# COMPACT_ATOMS: atom_id res chain seq x y z
N MET A 1 36.59 22.62 14.80
CA MET A 1 35.21 22.70 15.29
C MET A 1 34.61 23.98 14.71
N VAL A 2 33.79 23.85 13.67
CA VAL A 2 33.11 24.99 13.04
C VAL A 2 31.78 25.21 13.75
N PRO A 3 31.44 26.41 14.22
CA PRO A 3 30.12 26.67 14.74
C PRO A 3 29.15 26.80 13.56
N PHE A 4 27.99 26.15 13.65
CA PHE A 4 26.88 26.38 12.74
C PHE A 4 26.35 27.80 12.97
N SER A 5 26.65 28.73 12.07
CA SER A 5 25.96 30.01 11.99
C SER A 5 26.05 30.56 10.58
N ALA A 6 24.89 30.65 9.91
CA ALA A 6 24.64 31.54 8.79
C ALA A 6 23.13 31.53 8.45
N THR A 7 22.29 32.14 9.30
CA THR A 7 21.01 32.65 8.79
C THR A 7 21.35 33.98 8.12
N ASP A 8 21.51 33.96 6.80
CA ASP A 8 21.73 35.14 5.99
C ASP A 8 20.39 35.88 5.81
N PRO A 9 20.26 37.16 6.24
CA PRO A 9 18.99 37.88 6.21
C PRO A 9 18.54 38.29 4.80
N THR A 10 19.32 37.97 3.76
CA THR A 10 18.96 38.21 2.36
C THR A 10 18.35 37.01 1.66
N VAL A 11 18.28 35.86 2.34
CA VAL A 11 17.70 34.63 1.80
C VAL A 11 16.17 34.69 1.92
N PRO A 12 15.42 34.61 0.81
CA PRO A 12 13.96 34.53 0.84
C PRO A 12 13.48 33.36 1.71
N ASP A 13 12.45 33.60 2.51
CA ASP A 13 11.93 32.63 3.48
C ASP A 13 11.56 31.31 2.79
N HIS A 14 12.34 30.25 3.04
CA HIS A 14 12.13 28.92 2.48
C HIS A 14 10.76 28.34 2.84
N PHE A 15 10.17 28.82 3.94
CA PHE A 15 8.84 28.41 4.37
C PHE A 15 7.76 28.77 3.32
N ALA A 16 7.86 29.94 2.69
CA ALA A 16 6.91 30.40 1.68
C ALA A 16 6.96 29.57 0.38
N GLN A 17 8.14 29.05 0.00
CA GLN A 17 8.27 28.16 -1.17
C GLN A 17 7.59 26.79 -0.96
N ILE A 18 7.57 26.30 0.29
CA ILE A 18 6.89 25.04 0.63
C ILE A 18 5.38 25.23 0.58
N GLU A 19 4.87 26.36 1.09
CA GLU A 19 3.43 26.66 1.04
C GLU A 19 2.92 26.87 -0.39
N GLU A 20 3.70 27.52 -1.27
CA GLU A 20 3.30 27.78 -2.65
C GLU A 20 3.28 26.51 -3.52
N ARG A 21 4.19 25.56 -3.26
CA ARG A 21 4.25 24.27 -3.96
C ARG A 21 3.08 23.34 -3.60
N ASN A 22 2.53 23.45 -2.40
CA ASN A 22 1.42 22.61 -1.94
C ASN A 22 0.07 22.98 -2.58
N GLY A 23 -0.01 24.09 -3.32
CA GLY A 23 -1.22 24.52 -4.04
C GLY A 23 -1.42 23.90 -5.42
N LYS A 24 -0.50 23.06 -5.91
CA LYS A 24 -0.58 22.46 -7.25
C LYS A 24 -0.54 20.94 -7.17
N THR A 25 -1.58 20.37 -6.57
CA THR A 25 -1.96 18.97 -6.78
C THR A 25 -2.38 18.85 -8.24
N VAL A 26 -1.43 18.52 -9.11
CA VAL A 26 -1.77 17.90 -10.40
C VAL A 26 -2.35 16.54 -10.01
N PRO A 27 -3.64 16.25 -10.29
CA PRO A 27 -4.13 14.90 -10.09
C PRO A 27 -3.34 14.01 -11.04
N ASP A 28 -2.55 13.11 -10.47
CA ASP A 28 -1.94 12.01 -11.20
C ASP A 28 -3.07 11.15 -11.79
N PRO A 29 -3.17 11.00 -13.12
CA PRO A 29 -4.28 10.28 -13.74
C PRO A 29 -4.25 8.76 -13.47
N GLU A 30 -3.24 8.23 -12.76
CA GLU A 30 -3.13 6.80 -12.45
C GLU A 30 -3.86 6.36 -11.17
N GLN A 31 -4.43 7.28 -10.38
CA GLN A 31 -5.17 6.95 -9.15
C GLN A 31 -6.70 6.95 -9.31
N GLN A 32 -7.23 6.77 -10.53
CA GLN A 32 -8.67 6.59 -10.71
C GLN A 32 -9.11 5.21 -10.22
N LEU A 33 -9.15 5.06 -8.89
CA LEU A 33 -9.96 4.04 -8.24
C LEU A 33 -11.41 4.26 -8.68
N ASP A 34 -12.04 3.19 -9.17
CA ASP A 34 -13.42 3.16 -9.61
C ASP A 34 -14.34 3.89 -8.61
N PRO A 35 -15.27 4.77 -9.04
CA PRO A 35 -16.15 5.52 -8.16
C PRO A 35 -17.14 4.65 -7.36
N GLY A 36 -17.12 3.33 -7.56
CA GLY A 36 -17.83 2.34 -6.75
C GLY A 36 -17.01 1.75 -5.59
N PHE A 37 -15.74 2.12 -5.45
CA PHE A 37 -14.91 1.68 -4.32
C PHE A 37 -15.24 2.54 -3.10
N ASP A 38 -16.22 2.07 -2.33
CA ASP A 38 -16.52 2.62 -1.01
C ASP A 38 -15.24 2.56 -0.17
N LEU A 39 -14.67 3.71 0.20
CA LEU A 39 -13.41 3.83 0.96
C LEU A 39 -13.57 3.45 2.44
N THR A 40 -14.58 2.64 2.78
CA THR A 40 -14.70 2.10 4.13
C THR A 40 -13.62 1.03 4.34
N PRO A 41 -13.08 0.92 5.56
CA PRO A 41 -12.12 -0.14 5.90
C PRO A 41 -12.65 -1.54 5.56
N ASP A 42 -13.96 -1.76 5.70
CA ASP A 42 -14.60 -3.03 5.39
C ASP A 42 -14.62 -3.36 3.89
N SER A 43 -14.86 -2.36 3.05
CA SER A 43 -14.87 -2.54 1.59
C SER A 43 -13.46 -2.80 1.06
N TYR A 44 -12.46 -2.09 1.59
CA TYR A 44 -11.05 -2.34 1.26
C TYR A 44 -10.60 -3.76 1.64
N THR A 45 -10.87 -4.20 2.87
CA THR A 45 -10.45 -5.52 3.34
C THR A 45 -11.12 -6.67 2.58
N LYS A 46 -12.39 -6.51 2.22
CA LYS A 46 -13.11 -7.48 1.36
C LYS A 46 -12.53 -7.56 -0.04
N PHE A 47 -12.21 -6.43 -0.66
CA PHE A 47 -11.59 -6.40 -1.97
C PHE A 47 -10.23 -7.08 -1.95
N LEU A 48 -9.40 -6.76 -0.96
CA LEU A 48 -8.09 -7.37 -0.81
C LEU A 48 -8.18 -8.89 -0.61
N ALA A 49 -9.07 -9.36 0.29
CA ALA A 49 -9.28 -10.78 0.52
C ALA A 49 -9.76 -11.51 -0.75
N TRP A 50 -10.66 -10.90 -1.54
CA TRP A 50 -11.09 -11.45 -2.83
C TRP A 50 -9.93 -11.59 -3.81
N HIS A 51 -9.08 -10.54 -3.94
CA HIS A 51 -7.91 -10.55 -4.82
C HIS A 51 -6.91 -11.65 -4.41
N LEU A 52 -6.55 -11.71 -3.13
CA LEU A 52 -5.61 -12.71 -2.61
C LEU A 52 -6.16 -14.15 -2.77
N GLY A 53 -7.47 -14.34 -2.65
CA GLY A 53 -8.11 -15.63 -2.95
C GLY A 53 -7.93 -16.06 -4.40
N ARG A 54 -8.05 -15.14 -5.36
CA ARG A 54 -7.79 -15.42 -6.78
C ARG A 54 -6.31 -15.71 -7.03
N PHE A 55 -5.41 -14.95 -6.41
CA PHE A 55 -3.96 -15.19 -6.48
C PHE A 55 -3.60 -16.59 -5.96
N ALA A 56 -4.22 -17.04 -4.86
CA ALA A 56 -4.03 -18.39 -4.34
C ALA A 56 -4.44 -19.47 -5.34
N GLN A 57 -5.61 -19.32 -5.96
CA GLN A 57 -6.10 -20.26 -6.99
C GLN A 57 -5.14 -20.35 -8.19
N GLN A 58 -4.62 -19.21 -8.65
CA GLN A 58 -3.64 -19.16 -9.75
C GLN A 58 -2.31 -19.83 -9.36
N SER A 59 -1.87 -19.63 -8.13
CA SER A 59 -0.67 -20.26 -7.59
C SER A 59 -0.85 -21.78 -7.50
N PHE A 60 -1.98 -22.26 -7.00
CA PHE A 60 -2.30 -23.69 -6.94
C PHE A 60 -2.36 -24.32 -8.34
N ALA A 61 -2.97 -23.64 -9.31
CA ALA A 61 -2.98 -24.10 -10.70
C ALA A 61 -1.56 -24.19 -11.30
N SER A 62 -0.62 -23.42 -10.78
CA SER A 62 0.80 -23.44 -11.14
C SER A 62 1.63 -24.41 -10.30
N GLY A 63 1.00 -25.18 -9.40
CA GLY A 63 1.67 -26.14 -8.51
C GLY A 63 2.38 -25.52 -7.30
N VAL A 64 2.11 -24.24 -7.00
CA VAL A 64 2.72 -23.51 -5.88
C VAL A 64 1.68 -23.31 -4.77
N PHE A 65 2.03 -23.69 -3.54
CA PHE A 65 1.24 -23.34 -2.38
C PHE A 65 1.75 -21.99 -1.84
N PRO A 66 0.97 -20.89 -1.92
CA PRO A 66 1.46 -19.57 -1.53
C PRO A 66 1.78 -19.52 -0.03
N THR A 67 2.93 -18.91 0.30
CA THR A 67 3.29 -18.57 1.68
C THR A 67 2.69 -17.24 2.09
N ASP A 68 2.74 -16.96 3.39
CA ASP A 68 2.27 -15.68 3.95
C ASP A 68 3.02 -14.49 3.31
N GLU A 69 4.33 -14.62 3.09
CA GLU A 69 5.17 -13.62 2.43
C GLU A 69 4.75 -13.36 0.99
N MET A 70 4.31 -14.40 0.26
CA MET A 70 3.80 -14.23 -1.11
C MET A 70 2.48 -13.45 -1.13
N PHE A 71 1.59 -13.69 -0.15
CA PHE A 71 0.36 -12.93 -0.03
C PHE A 71 0.62 -11.48 0.38
N GLN A 72 1.55 -11.24 1.30
CA GLN A 72 1.96 -9.90 1.71
C GLN A 72 2.52 -9.12 0.52
N GLY A 73 3.41 -9.74 -0.26
CA GLY A 73 3.98 -9.08 -1.43
C GLY A 73 2.96 -8.79 -2.53
N GLU A 74 2.05 -9.73 -2.80
CA GLU A 74 0.94 -9.49 -3.72
C GLU A 74 0.01 -8.36 -3.25
N ALA A 75 -0.24 -8.26 -1.94
CA ALA A 75 -1.02 -7.17 -1.37
C ALA A 75 -0.34 -5.81 -1.56
N ARG A 76 0.97 -5.71 -1.29
CA ARG A 76 1.74 -4.47 -1.54
C ARG A 76 1.71 -4.09 -3.02
N ARG A 77 1.91 -5.07 -3.92
CA ARG A 77 1.83 -4.84 -5.37
C ARG A 77 0.48 -4.32 -5.80
N LEU A 78 -0.60 -4.84 -5.23
CA LEU A 78 -1.96 -4.40 -5.53
C LEU A 78 -2.20 -2.96 -5.08
N VAL A 79 -1.70 -2.57 -3.90
CA VAL A 79 -2.01 -1.27 -3.27
C VAL A 79 -1.07 -0.17 -3.74
N TYR A 80 0.21 -0.48 -3.92
CA TYR A 80 1.27 0.49 -4.17
C TYR A 80 1.98 0.30 -5.52
N GLY A 81 1.67 -0.77 -6.26
CA GLY A 81 2.36 -1.10 -7.50
C GLY A 81 3.78 -1.66 -7.29
N SER A 82 4.18 -1.88 -6.04
CA SER A 82 5.52 -2.27 -5.62
C SER A 82 5.44 -3.36 -4.54
N ASP A 83 6.53 -4.11 -4.35
CA ASP A 83 6.67 -5.13 -3.31
C ASP A 83 7.74 -4.71 -2.28
N ASP A 84 7.90 -3.40 -2.09
CA ASP A 84 8.88 -2.87 -1.15
C ASP A 84 8.45 -3.21 0.29
N ASN A 85 9.35 -3.83 1.06
CA ASN A 85 9.09 -4.20 2.45
C ASN A 85 8.80 -3.01 3.38
N TRP A 86 9.10 -1.77 2.96
CA TRP A 86 8.70 -0.58 3.70
C TRP A 86 7.20 -0.28 3.60
N GLU A 87 6.57 -0.68 2.50
CA GLU A 87 5.13 -0.52 2.30
C GLU A 87 4.38 -1.54 3.17
N GLN A 88 3.28 -1.11 3.78
CA GLN A 88 2.53 -1.92 4.76
C GLN A 88 1.06 -1.95 4.39
N THR A 89 0.50 -3.14 4.38
CA THR A 89 -0.91 -3.44 4.13
C THR A 89 -1.49 -4.20 5.31
N ILE A 90 -2.80 -4.46 5.29
CA ILE A 90 -3.42 -5.31 6.32
C ILE A 90 -2.96 -6.78 6.21
N ALA A 91 -2.45 -7.22 5.06
CA ALA A 91 -1.89 -8.56 4.89
C ALA A 91 -0.59 -8.78 5.68
N ASP A 92 0.10 -7.69 6.07
CA ASP A 92 1.28 -7.72 6.93
C ASP A 92 0.93 -7.96 8.41
N ASN A 93 -0.36 -7.87 8.77
CA ASN A 93 -0.83 -8.24 10.10
C ASN A 93 -0.98 -9.77 10.21
N GLU A 94 -0.17 -10.39 11.08
CA GLU A 94 -0.17 -11.84 11.33
C GLU A 94 -1.56 -12.41 11.65
N GLN A 95 -2.39 -11.69 12.42
CA GLN A 95 -3.73 -12.15 12.76
C GLN A 95 -4.67 -12.12 11.56
N TRP A 96 -4.56 -11.07 10.74
CA TRP A 96 -5.40 -10.91 9.57
C TRP A 96 -5.07 -11.99 8.54
N ILE A 97 -3.79 -12.22 8.26
CA ILE A 97 -3.37 -13.21 7.27
C ILE A 97 -3.70 -14.64 7.71
N ALA A 98 -3.53 -14.96 9.00
CA ALA A 98 -3.96 -16.24 9.54
C ALA A 98 -5.47 -16.46 9.35
N THR A 99 -6.28 -15.46 9.70
CA THR A 99 -7.74 -15.50 9.54
C THR A 99 -8.13 -15.64 8.06
N PHE A 100 -7.48 -14.89 7.16
CA PHE A 100 -7.69 -14.99 5.73
C PHE A 100 -7.43 -16.41 5.22
N ARG A 101 -6.30 -17.02 5.62
CA ARG A 101 -5.95 -18.38 5.20
C ARG A 101 -6.96 -19.41 5.68
N GLU A 102 -7.38 -19.33 6.93
CA GLU A 102 -8.41 -20.22 7.48
C GLU A 102 -9.74 -20.11 6.72
N GLN A 103 -10.17 -18.89 6.40
CA GLN A 103 -11.47 -18.67 5.76
C GLN A 103 -11.47 -19.01 4.26
N HIS A 104 -10.36 -18.75 3.57
CA HIS A 104 -10.31 -18.80 2.11
C HIS A 104 -9.52 -19.98 1.53
N LEU A 105 -8.64 -20.60 2.32
CA LEU A 105 -7.79 -21.72 1.87
C LEU A 105 -8.12 -23.04 2.58
N SER A 106 -8.74 -23.03 3.76
CA SER A 106 -9.04 -24.25 4.54
C SER A 106 -10.41 -24.86 4.23
N ARG A 107 -10.93 -24.70 3.01
CA ARG A 107 -12.17 -25.37 2.60
C ARG A 107 -11.85 -26.72 1.94
N ASP A 108 -11.99 -27.77 2.76
CA ASP A 108 -11.97 -29.20 2.42
C ASP A 108 -12.74 -29.54 1.13
#